data_AF-A0A9D5C1V3-F1
#
_entry.id   AF-A0A9D5C1V3-F1
#
_cell.length_a   1.000
_cell.length_b   1.000
_cell.length_c   1.000
_cell.angle_alpha   90.00
_cell.angle_beta   90.00
_cell.angle_gamma   90.00
#
_symmetry.space_group_name_H-M   'P 1'
#
loop_
_entity.id
_entity.type
_entity.pdbx_description
1 polymer ?
#
loop_
_entity_poly.entity_id
_entity_poly.type
_entity_poly.pdbx_seq_one_letter_code
_entity_poly.pdbx_strand_id
1 'polypeptide(L)'
;MSRDLGIPMFLGTHKEQGLAQKSDTKLRIFSGTANLALAQEIACCLGLELGKINIKRFADGEVYVQLQESVRGCDVFLVQPTCPPVNENLCELLIMIDACRRASARTITAVIPYFGYARADRKTQGRESIAAKLTANLITKAGADRVLACDLHSGQSMGYFDIFVDHVYGEVMNLIGDVKGKVAVMVDDMIDTAGTITSAAALLQEEGARAVYACCTHAVFSLELIKVE
;
A
#
# COMPACT_ATOMS: atom_id res chain seq x y z
N MET A 1 21.92 51.75 23.05
CA MET A 1 22.72 51.09 24.08
C MET A 1 21.77 50.43 25.07
N SER A 2 22.00 49.15 25.25
CA SER A 2 21.11 48.09 25.69
C SER A 2 20.65 48.26 27.15
N ARG A 3 19.36 48.03 27.42
CA ARG A 3 18.85 47.80 28.78
C ARG A 3 18.72 46.29 28.99
N ASP A 4 19.62 45.75 29.80
CA ASP A 4 19.44 44.46 30.47
C ASP A 4 18.26 44.55 31.43
N LEU A 5 17.25 43.72 31.19
CA LEU A 5 16.19 43.41 32.14
C LEU A 5 16.11 41.88 32.24
N GLY A 6 16.54 41.39 33.40
CA GLY A 6 16.61 39.96 33.72
C GLY A 6 15.26 39.27 33.56
N ILE A 7 15.27 38.18 32.81
CA ILE A 7 14.16 37.24 32.72
C ILE A 7 14.39 36.18 33.82
N PRO A 8 13.44 35.96 34.74
CA PRO A 8 13.61 35.02 35.83
C PRO A 8 13.63 33.58 35.32
N MET A 9 14.60 32.83 35.85
CA MET A 9 14.77 31.40 35.75
C MET A 9 13.56 30.68 36.37
N PHE A 10 12.59 30.27 35.54
CA PHE A 10 11.53 29.36 35.95
C PHE A 10 12.06 27.93 35.87
N LEU A 11 12.76 27.51 36.94
CA LEU A 11 13.00 26.10 37.25
C LEU A 11 11.66 25.48 37.69
N GLY A 12 10.81 25.21 36.71
CA GLY A 12 9.60 24.40 36.87
C GLY A 12 9.91 22.98 36.48
N THR A 13 9.95 22.08 37.45
CA THR A 13 10.07 20.63 37.28
C THR A 13 8.88 20.10 36.47
N HIS A 14 8.98 20.13 35.15
CA HIS A 14 8.17 19.26 34.31
C HIS A 14 8.70 17.85 34.49
N LYS A 15 8.07 17.11 35.40
CA LYS A 15 8.08 15.65 35.32
C LYS A 15 7.72 15.30 33.88
N GLU A 16 8.68 14.76 33.15
CA GLU A 16 8.43 13.89 32.01
C GLU A 16 7.59 12.71 32.54
N GLN A 17 6.29 12.95 32.65
CA GLN A 17 5.32 11.87 32.83
C GLN A 17 5.24 11.21 31.47
N GLY A 18 5.99 10.12 31.34
CA GLY A 18 5.97 9.26 30.18
C GLY A 18 4.53 8.95 29.79
N LEU A 19 4.14 9.39 28.61
CA LEU A 19 2.94 8.94 27.94
C LEU A 19 3.20 7.56 27.33
N ALA A 20 3.58 6.60 28.18
CA ALA A 20 3.51 5.18 27.87
C ALA A 20 2.07 4.73 28.13
N GLN A 21 1.14 5.14 27.28
CA GLN A 21 -0.10 4.39 27.12
C GLN A 21 0.23 3.17 26.25
N LYS A 22 0.82 2.14 26.87
CA LYS A 22 0.82 0.79 26.33
C LYS A 22 -0.65 0.32 26.35
N SER A 23 -1.41 0.64 25.31
CA SER A 23 -2.48 -0.26 24.92
C SER A 23 -1.78 -1.59 24.59
N ASP A 24 -2.28 -2.68 25.16
CA ASP A 24 -1.86 -4.04 24.82
C ASP A 24 -2.37 -4.39 23.41
N THR A 25 -1.99 -3.57 22.42
CA THR A 25 -2.32 -3.78 21.03
C THR A 25 -1.43 -4.91 20.58
N LYS A 26 -1.98 -6.13 20.62
CA LYS A 26 -1.44 -7.34 19.99
C LYS A 26 -1.43 -7.19 18.45
N LEU A 27 -0.98 -6.05 17.94
CA LEU A 27 -0.88 -5.75 16.52
C LEU A 27 0.50 -6.18 16.06
N ARG A 28 0.57 -6.94 14.97
CA ARG A 28 1.82 -7.40 14.36
C ARG A 28 1.81 -7.09 12.88
N ILE A 29 2.91 -6.56 12.37
CA ILE A 29 3.08 -6.25 10.95
C ILE A 29 4.20 -7.14 10.43
N PHE A 30 3.95 -7.88 9.35
CA PHE A 30 4.98 -8.63 8.63
C PHE A 30 5.05 -8.15 7.19
N SER A 31 6.25 -8.21 6.63
CA SER A 31 6.50 -7.93 5.22
C SER A 31 6.73 -9.23 4.48
N GLY A 32 6.22 -9.36 3.26
CA GLY A 32 6.80 -10.30 2.31
C GLY A 32 8.03 -9.70 1.60
N THR A 33 8.51 -10.37 0.56
CA THR A 33 9.77 -10.01 -0.12
C THR A 33 9.61 -8.95 -1.21
N ALA A 34 8.39 -8.65 -1.65
CA ALA A 34 8.18 -7.79 -2.81
C ALA A 34 8.58 -6.32 -2.57
N ASN A 35 8.35 -5.80 -1.36
CA ASN A 35 8.77 -4.44 -1.01
C ASN A 35 8.96 -4.28 0.51
N LEU A 36 10.14 -4.69 1.00
CA LEU A 36 10.49 -4.56 2.42
C LEU A 36 10.59 -3.11 2.89
N ALA A 37 11.09 -2.21 2.03
CA ALA A 37 11.28 -0.80 2.38
C ALA A 37 9.94 -0.13 2.73
N LEU A 38 8.91 -0.33 1.91
CA LEU A 38 7.57 0.20 2.18
C LEU A 38 6.99 -0.35 3.49
N ALA A 39 7.16 -1.65 3.75
CA ALA A 39 6.67 -2.25 5.00
C ALA A 39 7.40 -1.68 6.23
N GLN A 40 8.71 -1.41 6.11
CA GLN A 40 9.51 -0.77 7.17
C GLN A 40 9.04 0.66 7.43
N GLU A 41 8.76 1.43 6.39
CA GLU A 41 8.22 2.79 6.52
C GLU A 41 6.85 2.78 7.19
N ILE A 42 5.94 1.89 6.79
CA ILE A 42 4.63 1.73 7.43
C ILE A 42 4.79 1.39 8.92
N ALA A 43 5.66 0.44 9.25
CA ALA A 43 5.90 0.06 10.64
C ALA A 43 6.48 1.24 11.45
N CYS A 44 7.45 1.97 10.88
CA CYS A 44 8.06 3.14 11.49
C CYS A 44 7.03 4.25 11.77
N CYS A 45 6.17 4.57 10.80
CA CYS A 45 5.09 5.54 10.95
C CYS A 45 4.09 5.16 12.06
N LEU A 46 3.91 3.86 12.31
CA LEU A 46 3.05 3.34 13.37
C LEU A 46 3.78 3.18 14.72
N GLY A 47 5.08 3.49 14.79
CA GLY A 47 5.91 3.28 15.98
C GLY A 47 6.11 1.81 16.34
N LEU A 48 6.07 0.92 15.34
CA LEU A 48 6.19 -0.53 15.49
C LEU A 48 7.44 -1.05 14.77
N GLU A 49 7.90 -2.22 15.22
CA GLU A 49 8.92 -2.99 14.50
C GLU A 49 8.24 -4.05 13.62
N LEU A 50 8.86 -4.35 12.48
CA LEU A 50 8.44 -5.48 11.66
C LEU A 50 8.65 -6.78 12.43
N GLY A 51 7.64 -7.64 12.37
CA GLY A 51 7.69 -8.96 12.93
C GLY A 51 8.72 -9.85 12.24
N LYS A 52 9.28 -10.77 13.00
CA LYS A 52 10.33 -11.67 12.52
C LYS A 52 9.71 -12.80 11.70
N ILE A 53 9.98 -12.80 10.40
CA ILE A 53 9.54 -13.82 9.46
C ILE A 53 10.73 -14.27 8.61
N ASN A 54 10.84 -15.59 8.42
CA ASN A 54 11.83 -16.19 7.55
C ASN A 54 11.15 -16.64 6.27
N ILE A 55 11.45 -15.96 5.17
CA ILE A 55 10.99 -16.31 3.83
C ILE A 55 12.20 -16.70 3.00
N LYS A 56 12.16 -17.91 2.43
CA LYS A 56 13.23 -18.40 1.54
C LYS A 56 12.62 -19.18 0.38
N ARG A 57 13.39 -19.31 -0.70
CA ARG A 57 13.04 -20.14 -1.85
C ARG A 57 13.87 -21.42 -1.82
N PHE A 58 13.24 -22.56 -2.05
CA PHE A 58 13.93 -23.83 -2.27
C PHE A 58 14.54 -23.86 -3.69
N ALA A 59 15.38 -24.85 -3.97
CA ALA A 59 16.11 -24.95 -5.24
C ALA A 59 15.21 -25.13 -6.47
N ASP A 60 13.99 -25.63 -6.26
CA ASP A 60 12.93 -25.80 -7.26
C ASP A 60 12.01 -24.58 -7.40
N GLY A 61 12.23 -23.52 -6.59
CA GLY A 61 11.45 -22.29 -6.60
C GLY A 61 10.28 -22.25 -5.61
N GLU A 62 10.02 -23.32 -4.87
CA GLU A 62 8.97 -23.34 -3.84
C GLU A 62 9.25 -22.34 -2.71
N VAL A 63 8.19 -21.72 -2.20
CA VAL A 63 8.29 -20.71 -1.12
C VAL A 63 8.16 -21.37 0.23
N TYR A 64 9.13 -21.13 1.09
CA TYR A 64 9.06 -21.45 2.50
C TYR A 64 8.82 -20.19 3.31
N VAL A 65 7.84 -20.25 4.21
CA VAL A 65 7.53 -19.17 5.16
C VAL A 65 7.48 -19.74 6.57
N GLN A 66 8.17 -19.08 7.49
CA GLN A 66 8.13 -19.39 8.90
C GLN A 66 8.08 -18.12 9.74
N LEU A 67 7.02 -17.98 10.54
CA LEU A 67 6.93 -16.97 11.58
C LEU A 67 7.94 -17.33 12.70
N GLN A 68 8.83 -16.40 13.05
CA GLN A 68 9.85 -16.60 14.10
C GLN A 68 9.40 -16.09 15.47
N GLU A 69 8.13 -15.70 15.59
CA GLU A 69 7.51 -15.28 16.84
C GLU A 69 6.04 -15.67 16.89
N SER A 70 5.47 -15.67 18.10
CA SER A 70 4.07 -16.03 18.31
C SER A 70 3.13 -14.92 17.81
N VAL A 71 2.19 -15.29 16.96
CA VAL A 71 1.08 -14.44 16.49
C VAL A 71 -0.28 -14.85 17.08
N ARG A 72 -0.29 -15.77 18.05
CA ARG A 72 -1.53 -16.29 18.64
C ARG A 72 -2.37 -15.17 19.26
N GLY A 73 -3.61 -15.04 18.79
CA GLY A 73 -4.55 -14.02 19.27
C GLY A 73 -4.15 -12.58 18.92
N CYS A 74 -3.20 -12.39 18.00
CA CYS A 74 -2.77 -11.08 17.51
C CYS A 74 -3.58 -10.67 16.28
N ASP A 75 -3.72 -9.37 16.06
CA ASP A 75 -4.16 -8.81 14.78
C ASP A 75 -2.95 -8.65 13.88
N VAL A 76 -2.95 -9.38 12.77
CA VAL A 76 -1.80 -9.47 11.88
C VAL A 76 -2.06 -8.69 10.60
N PHE A 77 -1.12 -7.83 10.24
CA PHE A 77 -1.09 -7.10 8.99
C PHE A 77 0.04 -7.66 8.13
N LEU A 78 -0.29 -8.14 6.92
CA LEU A 78 0.68 -8.69 5.98
C LEU A 78 0.85 -7.72 4.82
N VAL A 79 1.98 -7.03 4.75
CA VAL A 79 2.30 -6.10 3.66
C VAL A 79 2.98 -6.88 2.55
N GLN A 80 2.26 -7.08 1.44
CA GLN A 80 2.81 -7.75 0.26
C GLN A 80 2.14 -7.23 -1.01
N PRO A 81 2.84 -6.38 -1.77
CA PRO A 81 2.48 -6.11 -3.17
C PRO A 81 2.52 -7.38 -4.00
N THR A 82 1.56 -7.53 -4.93
CA THR A 82 1.54 -8.63 -5.91
C THR A 82 2.04 -8.16 -7.27
N CYS A 83 3.14 -7.40 -7.27
CA CYS A 83 3.81 -6.86 -8.45
C CYS A 83 4.71 -7.91 -9.13
N PRO A 84 5.27 -7.64 -10.34
CA PRO A 84 6.18 -8.57 -10.99
C PRO A 84 7.38 -8.96 -10.12
N PRO A 85 7.68 -10.27 -9.94
CA PRO A 85 7.00 -11.42 -10.53
C PRO A 85 5.69 -11.78 -9.79
N VAL A 86 4.55 -11.61 -10.48
CA VAL A 86 3.20 -11.51 -9.88
C VAL A 86 2.79 -12.81 -9.18
N ASN A 87 3.06 -13.96 -9.81
CA ASN A 87 2.60 -15.26 -9.34
C ASN A 87 3.33 -15.66 -8.06
N GLU A 88 4.62 -15.38 -8.01
CA GLU A 88 5.53 -15.69 -6.92
C GLU A 88 5.20 -14.86 -5.69
N ASN A 89 4.89 -13.57 -5.89
CA ASN A 89 4.48 -12.66 -4.83
C ASN A 89 3.07 -12.99 -4.32
N LEU A 90 2.15 -13.39 -5.21
CA LEU A 90 0.82 -13.87 -4.83
C LEU A 90 0.90 -15.17 -4.03
N CYS A 91 1.64 -16.18 -4.52
CA CYS A 91 1.83 -17.44 -3.81
C CYS A 91 2.45 -17.22 -2.42
N GLU A 92 3.45 -16.34 -2.32
CA GLU A 92 4.06 -15.98 -1.05
C GLU A 92 3.04 -15.36 -0.07
N LEU A 93 2.22 -14.39 -0.52
CA LEU A 93 1.14 -13.82 0.30
C LEU A 93 0.18 -14.91 0.80
N LEU A 94 -0.27 -15.81 -0.07
CA LEU A 94 -1.19 -16.88 0.30
C LEU A 94 -0.58 -17.81 1.37
N ILE A 95 0.70 -18.16 1.24
CA ILE A 95 1.41 -18.99 2.21
C ILE A 95 1.62 -18.23 3.53
N MET A 96 1.90 -16.93 3.50
CA MET A 96 1.98 -16.09 4.70
C MET A 96 0.63 -16.03 5.46
N ILE A 97 -0.47 -15.89 4.73
CA ILE A 97 -1.84 -15.91 5.30
C ILE A 97 -2.10 -17.27 5.97
N ASP A 98 -1.84 -18.37 5.26
CA ASP A 98 -2.04 -19.73 5.81
C ASP A 98 -1.18 -19.97 7.07
N ALA A 99 0.08 -19.54 7.06
CA ALA A 99 0.97 -19.63 8.22
C ALA A 99 0.42 -18.88 9.44
N CYS A 100 -0.08 -17.64 9.26
CA CYS A 100 -0.68 -16.85 10.34
C CYS A 100 -1.97 -17.49 10.85
N ARG A 101 -2.80 -18.00 9.94
CA ARG A 101 -4.07 -18.68 10.27
C ARG A 101 -3.83 -19.92 11.12
N ARG A 102 -2.90 -20.79 10.71
CA ARG A 102 -2.54 -22.01 11.46
C ARG A 102 -1.87 -21.69 12.79
N ALA A 103 -1.17 -20.57 12.88
CA ALA A 103 -0.61 -20.04 14.13
C ALA A 103 -1.66 -19.39 15.06
N SER A 104 -2.95 -19.47 14.73
CA SER A 104 -4.07 -18.94 15.52
C SER A 104 -4.04 -17.42 15.70
N ALA A 105 -3.65 -16.68 14.65
CA ALA A 105 -3.91 -15.23 14.59
C ALA A 105 -5.39 -14.93 14.82
N ARG A 106 -5.71 -13.81 15.48
CA ARG A 106 -7.08 -13.39 15.74
C ARG A 106 -7.73 -12.83 14.48
N THR A 107 -7.02 -11.94 13.81
CA THR A 107 -7.40 -11.39 12.51
C THR A 107 -6.19 -11.33 11.59
N ILE A 108 -6.42 -11.49 10.29
CA ILE A 108 -5.40 -11.40 9.24
C ILE A 108 -5.88 -10.38 8.20
N THR A 109 -5.21 -9.23 8.17
CA THR A 109 -5.42 -8.19 7.16
C THR A 109 -4.32 -8.26 6.11
N ALA A 110 -4.69 -8.54 4.86
CA ALA A 110 -3.75 -8.47 3.74
C ALA A 110 -3.66 -7.04 3.22
N VAL A 111 -2.50 -6.41 3.36
CA VAL A 111 -2.19 -5.08 2.85
C VAL A 111 -1.51 -5.26 1.50
N ILE A 112 -2.21 -4.89 0.43
CA ILE A 112 -1.82 -5.14 -0.96
C ILE A 112 -1.70 -3.78 -1.70
N PRO A 113 -0.54 -3.11 -1.62
CA PRO A 113 -0.31 -1.82 -2.27
C PRO A 113 -0.45 -1.86 -3.80
N TYR A 114 -0.16 -3.02 -4.40
CA TYR A 114 -0.36 -3.26 -5.82
C TYR A 114 -1.10 -4.58 -5.99
N PHE A 115 -2.33 -4.53 -6.54
CA PHE A 115 -3.16 -5.69 -6.81
C PHE A 115 -2.88 -6.23 -8.21
N GLY A 116 -2.11 -7.33 -8.29
CA GLY A 116 -1.85 -8.06 -9.52
C GLY A 116 -3.13 -8.62 -10.11
N TYR A 117 -3.12 -8.88 -11.42
CA TYR A 117 -4.29 -9.31 -12.20
C TYR A 117 -5.49 -8.33 -12.23
N ALA A 118 -5.38 -7.13 -11.64
CA ALA A 118 -6.48 -6.17 -11.58
C ALA A 118 -7.07 -5.76 -12.94
N ARG A 119 -6.31 -5.91 -14.03
CA ARG A 119 -6.78 -5.62 -15.41
C ARG A 119 -7.67 -6.71 -16.00
N ALA A 120 -7.63 -7.92 -15.44
CA ALA A 120 -8.43 -9.07 -15.85
C ALA A 120 -9.67 -9.20 -14.94
N ASP A 121 -10.43 -8.11 -14.83
CA ASP A 121 -11.59 -7.93 -13.95
C ASP A 121 -12.94 -8.19 -14.66
N ARG A 122 -12.95 -8.17 -16.00
CA ARG A 122 -14.12 -8.51 -16.81
C ARG A 122 -13.74 -9.41 -17.99
N LYS A 123 -14.74 -10.07 -18.55
CA LYS A 123 -14.61 -10.75 -19.85
C LYS A 123 -14.75 -9.71 -20.95
N THR A 124 -13.73 -9.60 -21.79
CA THR A 124 -13.79 -8.83 -23.05
C THR A 124 -14.19 -9.73 -24.21
N GLN A 125 -13.83 -11.01 -24.15
CA GLN A 125 -14.19 -12.04 -25.13
C GLN A 125 -14.76 -13.29 -24.44
N GLY A 126 -15.39 -14.15 -25.24
CA GLY A 126 -15.84 -15.45 -24.78
C GLY A 126 -14.67 -16.32 -24.31
N ARG A 127 -14.88 -17.06 -23.21
CA ARG A 127 -13.93 -18.05 -22.64
C ARG A 127 -12.67 -17.46 -21.97
N GLU A 128 -12.69 -16.18 -21.62
CA GLU A 128 -11.66 -15.57 -20.78
C GLU A 128 -11.87 -15.89 -19.29
N SER A 129 -10.77 -15.88 -18.52
CA SER A 129 -10.79 -15.93 -17.06
C SER A 129 -11.01 -14.52 -16.49
N ILE A 130 -11.70 -14.43 -15.36
CA ILE A 130 -11.70 -13.21 -14.53
C ILE A 130 -10.65 -13.40 -13.43
N ALA A 131 -9.39 -13.16 -13.77
CA ALA A 131 -8.26 -13.47 -12.90
C ALA A 131 -8.24 -12.61 -11.63
N ALA A 132 -8.73 -11.36 -11.67
CA ALA A 132 -8.90 -10.51 -10.50
C ALA A 132 -9.83 -11.17 -9.46
N LYS A 133 -10.99 -11.70 -9.91
CA LYS A 133 -11.94 -12.43 -9.06
C LYS A 133 -11.34 -13.73 -8.53
N LEU A 134 -10.61 -14.48 -9.35
CA LEU A 134 -9.91 -15.69 -8.90
C LEU A 134 -8.90 -15.36 -7.79
N THR A 135 -8.11 -14.31 -7.98
CA THR A 135 -7.11 -13.84 -7.01
C THR A 135 -7.78 -13.46 -5.68
N ALA A 136 -8.89 -12.71 -5.74
CA ALA A 136 -9.68 -12.36 -4.56
C ALA A 136 -10.21 -13.60 -3.81
N ASN A 137 -10.71 -14.59 -4.55
CA ASN A 137 -11.18 -15.86 -3.98
C ASN A 137 -10.05 -16.62 -3.29
N LEU A 138 -8.85 -16.65 -3.89
CA LEU A 138 -7.69 -17.33 -3.30
C LEU A 138 -7.25 -16.66 -1.99
N ILE A 139 -7.15 -15.33 -1.96
CA ILE A 139 -6.80 -14.57 -0.74
C ILE A 139 -7.84 -14.81 0.36
N THR A 140 -9.13 -14.74 0.01
CA THR A 140 -10.22 -15.01 0.94
C THR A 140 -10.15 -16.45 1.45
N LYS A 141 -9.88 -17.42 0.57
CA LYS A 141 -9.86 -18.84 0.93
C LYS A 141 -8.63 -19.26 1.73
N ALA A 142 -7.47 -18.63 1.49
CA ALA A 142 -6.28 -18.78 2.33
C ALA A 142 -6.57 -18.36 3.78
N GLY A 143 -7.51 -17.41 3.95
CA GLY A 143 -8.12 -17.06 5.22
C GLY A 143 -7.75 -15.67 5.71
N ALA A 144 -7.59 -14.72 4.80
CA ALA A 144 -7.63 -13.30 5.14
C ALA A 144 -9.04 -12.92 5.61
N ASP A 145 -9.11 -12.09 6.64
CA ASP A 145 -10.38 -11.57 7.19
C ASP A 145 -10.71 -10.17 6.62
N ARG A 146 -9.70 -9.46 6.13
CA ARG A 146 -9.79 -8.13 5.54
C ARG A 146 -8.69 -7.92 4.51
N VAL A 147 -8.96 -7.09 3.51
CA VAL A 147 -7.98 -6.60 2.53
C VAL A 147 -7.90 -5.09 2.60
N LEU A 148 -6.70 -4.55 2.60
CA LEU A 148 -6.43 -3.14 2.36
C LEU A 148 -5.71 -3.06 1.01
N ALA A 149 -6.34 -2.46 0.00
CA ALA A 149 -5.78 -2.31 -1.33
C ALA A 149 -5.61 -0.83 -1.68
N CYS A 150 -4.53 -0.50 -2.39
CA CYS A 150 -4.35 0.85 -2.95
C CYS A 150 -4.66 0.86 -4.45
N ASP A 151 -5.36 1.89 -4.91
CA ASP A 151 -5.60 2.22 -6.32
C ASP A 151 -5.95 1.01 -7.20
N LEU A 152 -7.02 0.30 -6.82
CA LEU A 152 -7.57 -0.78 -7.63
C LEU A 152 -7.92 -0.24 -9.03
N HIS A 153 -7.50 -0.98 -10.06
CA HIS A 153 -7.76 -0.67 -11.48
C HIS A 153 -9.22 -0.31 -11.78
N SER A 154 -10.14 -0.95 -11.06
CA SER A 154 -11.58 -0.86 -11.23
C SER A 154 -12.20 -0.98 -9.84
N GLY A 155 -12.97 0.04 -9.42
CA GLY A 155 -13.59 0.07 -8.09
C GLY A 155 -14.55 -1.10 -7.85
N GLN A 156 -15.10 -1.68 -8.92
CA GLN A 156 -15.92 -2.89 -8.87
C GLN A 156 -15.15 -4.10 -8.29
N SER A 157 -13.82 -4.09 -8.37
CA SER A 157 -12.96 -5.16 -7.83
C SER A 157 -13.11 -5.34 -6.33
N MET A 158 -13.56 -4.31 -5.59
CA MET A 158 -13.91 -4.44 -4.17
C MET A 158 -15.00 -5.49 -3.96
N GLY A 159 -15.99 -5.57 -4.86
CA GLY A 159 -17.07 -6.54 -4.83
C GLY A 159 -16.66 -7.98 -5.18
N TYR A 160 -15.39 -8.23 -5.49
CA TYR A 160 -14.88 -9.59 -5.69
C TYR A 160 -14.60 -10.32 -4.38
N PHE A 161 -14.34 -9.58 -3.31
CA PHE A 161 -14.07 -10.15 -2.00
C PHE A 161 -15.37 -10.32 -1.23
N ASP A 162 -15.54 -11.49 -0.62
CA ASP A 162 -16.65 -11.78 0.31
C ASP A 162 -16.28 -11.39 1.76
N ILE A 163 -15.20 -10.62 1.92
CA ILE A 163 -14.62 -10.11 3.17
C ILE A 163 -14.47 -8.59 3.08
N PHE A 164 -14.19 -7.92 4.20
CA PHE A 164 -14.04 -6.46 4.20
C PHE A 164 -12.86 -6.01 3.34
N VAL A 165 -13.10 -4.98 2.52
CA VAL A 165 -12.06 -4.34 1.69
C VAL A 165 -12.05 -2.86 2.00
N ASP A 166 -10.88 -2.36 2.40
CA ASP A 166 -10.60 -0.93 2.50
C ASP A 166 -9.79 -0.52 1.27
N HIS A 167 -10.37 0.34 0.43
CA HIS A 167 -9.73 0.86 -0.77
C HIS A 167 -9.15 2.24 -0.48
N VAL A 168 -7.82 2.31 -0.47
CA VAL A 168 -7.06 3.55 -0.27
C VAL A 168 -6.77 4.16 -1.63
N TYR A 169 -7.10 5.44 -1.78
CA TYR A 169 -6.84 6.20 -3.00
C TYR A 169 -5.52 6.95 -2.86
N GLY A 170 -4.62 6.78 -3.83
CA GLY A 170 -3.40 7.57 -3.97
C GLY A 170 -3.73 8.94 -4.54
N GLU A 171 -4.09 9.89 -3.68
CA GLU A 171 -4.28 11.28 -4.09
C GLU A 171 -2.97 12.06 -3.98
N VAL A 172 -2.66 12.85 -5.01
CA VAL A 172 -1.57 13.85 -4.93
C VAL A 172 -2.09 14.98 -4.05
N MET A 173 -1.70 14.97 -2.77
CA MET A 173 -2.30 15.88 -1.78
C MET A 173 -1.69 17.28 -1.74
N ASN A 174 -0.45 17.46 -2.21
CA ASN A 174 0.26 18.73 -2.07
C ASN A 174 1.17 19.02 -3.27
N LEU A 175 1.18 20.29 -3.70
CA LEU A 175 2.14 20.83 -4.65
C LEU A 175 3.25 21.58 -3.90
N ILE A 176 4.52 21.22 -4.13
CA ILE A 176 5.65 21.97 -3.62
C ILE A 176 6.14 22.91 -4.72
N GLY A 177 5.89 24.21 -4.56
CA GLY A 177 6.31 25.26 -5.51
C GLY A 177 5.15 26.13 -5.98
N ASP A 178 5.46 27.13 -6.81
CA ASP A 178 4.47 28.03 -7.40
C ASP A 178 4.33 27.78 -8.90
N VAL A 179 3.11 27.46 -9.34
CA VAL A 179 2.77 27.21 -10.74
C VAL A 179 1.79 28.23 -11.32
N LYS A 180 1.37 29.23 -10.54
CA LYS A 180 0.32 30.17 -10.92
C LYS A 180 0.70 30.95 -12.18
N GLY A 181 -0.14 30.87 -13.21
CA GLY A 181 0.08 31.49 -14.52
C GLY A 181 1.17 30.85 -15.39
N LYS A 182 1.82 29.78 -14.93
CA LYS A 182 2.91 29.09 -15.64
C LYS A 182 2.39 27.89 -16.43
N VAL A 183 3.18 27.44 -17.41
CA VAL A 183 2.93 26.16 -18.08
C VAL A 183 3.66 25.09 -17.27
N ALA A 184 2.91 24.10 -16.77
CA ALA A 184 3.49 22.96 -16.07
C ALA A 184 3.72 21.81 -17.05
N VAL A 185 4.90 21.20 -16.98
CA VAL A 185 5.25 20.00 -17.74
C VAL A 185 5.56 18.92 -16.73
N MET A 186 4.68 17.93 -16.65
CA MET A 186 4.86 16.74 -15.83
C MET A 186 5.68 15.73 -16.61
N VAL A 187 6.72 15.21 -15.97
CA VAL A 187 7.63 14.23 -16.55
C VAL A 187 7.61 13.00 -15.65
N ASP A 188 7.33 11.85 -16.23
CA ASP A 188 7.43 10.57 -15.54
C ASP A 188 8.26 9.59 -16.37
N ASP A 189 8.83 8.56 -15.77
CA ASP A 189 9.52 7.52 -16.55
C ASP A 189 8.51 6.63 -17.27
N MET A 190 7.39 6.29 -16.62
CA MET A 190 6.35 5.41 -17.13
C MET A 190 4.95 5.90 -16.78
N ILE A 191 4.04 5.89 -17.76
CA ILE A 191 2.61 6.10 -17.51
C ILE A 191 1.87 4.79 -17.78
N ASP A 192 1.36 4.18 -16.72
CA ASP A 192 0.62 2.91 -16.80
C ASP A 192 -0.90 3.12 -16.73
N THR A 193 -1.44 3.40 -15.55
CA THR A 193 -2.88 3.66 -15.34
C THR A 193 -3.26 5.12 -15.57
N ALA A 194 -2.28 6.01 -15.71
CA ALA A 194 -2.46 7.46 -15.74
C ALA A 194 -3.13 8.10 -14.51
N GLY A 195 -3.55 7.35 -13.49
CA GLY A 195 -4.24 7.91 -12.31
C GLY A 195 -3.40 8.96 -11.57
N THR A 196 -2.13 8.69 -11.32
CA THR A 196 -1.22 9.64 -10.67
C THR A 196 -1.06 10.92 -11.49
N ILE A 197 -0.85 10.78 -12.81
CA ILE A 197 -0.56 11.93 -13.66
C ILE A 197 -1.80 12.78 -13.94
N THR A 198 -3.00 12.18 -13.99
CA THR A 198 -4.25 12.93 -14.09
C THR A 198 -4.60 13.66 -12.78
N SER A 199 -4.42 13.01 -11.62
CA SER A 199 -4.58 13.66 -10.31
C SER A 199 -3.59 14.81 -10.12
N ALA A 200 -2.33 14.62 -10.50
CA ALA A 200 -1.32 15.69 -10.50
C ALA A 200 -1.70 16.84 -11.44
N ALA A 201 -2.22 16.55 -12.64
CA ALA A 201 -2.67 17.57 -13.58
C ALA A 201 -3.83 18.41 -13.02
N ALA A 202 -4.79 17.76 -12.36
CA ALA A 202 -5.91 18.43 -11.72
C ALA A 202 -5.41 19.39 -10.64
N LEU A 203 -4.53 18.92 -9.74
CA LEU A 203 -3.94 19.77 -8.70
C LEU A 203 -3.17 20.97 -9.29
N LEU A 204 -2.36 20.75 -10.33
CA LEU A 204 -1.64 21.84 -11.00
C LEU A 204 -2.58 22.89 -11.59
N GLN A 205 -3.72 22.47 -12.11
CA GLN A 205 -4.72 23.36 -12.67
C GLN A 205 -5.47 24.14 -11.58
N GLU A 206 -5.80 23.49 -10.45
CA GLU A 206 -6.38 24.13 -9.27
C GLU A 206 -5.44 25.19 -8.65
N GLU A 207 -4.13 24.90 -8.61
CA GLU A 207 -3.08 25.83 -8.19
C GLU A 207 -2.78 26.95 -9.23
N GLY A 208 -3.53 26.98 -10.33
CA GLY A 208 -3.57 28.08 -11.29
C GLY A 208 -2.57 27.98 -12.43
N ALA A 209 -2.08 26.80 -12.78
CA ALA A 209 -1.28 26.61 -14.00
C ALA A 209 -2.06 27.06 -15.25
N ARG A 210 -1.39 27.78 -16.15
CA ARG A 210 -1.94 28.26 -17.43
C ARG A 210 -2.23 27.11 -18.40
N ALA A 211 -1.39 26.08 -18.38
CA ALA A 211 -1.56 24.84 -19.14
C ALA A 211 -0.76 23.73 -18.47
N VAL A 212 -1.19 22.48 -18.64
CA VAL A 212 -0.52 21.30 -18.12
C VAL A 212 -0.25 20.33 -19.27
N TYR A 213 1.00 19.89 -19.40
CA TYR A 213 1.41 18.85 -20.34
C TYR A 213 2.03 17.69 -19.56
N ALA A 214 1.88 16.48 -20.09
CA ALA A 214 2.47 15.26 -19.53
C ALA A 214 3.37 14.61 -20.58
N CYS A 215 4.54 14.12 -20.19
CA CYS A 215 5.36 13.25 -21.02
C CYS A 215 5.96 12.10 -20.21
N CYS A 216 6.23 10.99 -20.90
CA CYS A 216 6.94 9.88 -20.31
C CYS A 216 7.82 9.15 -21.33
N THR A 217 8.78 8.37 -20.83
CA THR A 217 9.59 7.50 -21.69
C THR A 217 8.87 6.20 -22.06
N HIS A 218 8.06 5.64 -21.16
CA HIS A 218 7.37 4.37 -21.35
C HIS A 218 5.85 4.55 -21.21
N ALA A 219 5.18 4.66 -22.35
CA ALA A 219 3.73 4.82 -22.46
C ALA A 219 3.01 3.47 -22.40
N VAL A 220 2.86 2.89 -21.19
CA VAL A 220 2.25 1.56 -21.01
C VAL A 220 0.73 1.61 -21.18
N PHE A 221 0.07 2.68 -20.71
CA PHE A 221 -1.37 2.97 -20.88
C PHE A 221 -2.26 1.73 -20.83
N SER A 222 -2.20 1.04 -19.69
CA SER A 222 -2.89 -0.24 -19.56
C SER A 222 -4.38 -0.16 -19.22
N LEU A 223 -4.87 1.05 -18.96
CA LEU A 223 -6.29 1.36 -18.85
C LEU A 223 -6.80 1.93 -20.18
N GLU A 224 -8.06 1.63 -20.54
CA GLU A 224 -8.81 2.31 -21.61
C GLU A 224 -9.20 3.76 -21.19
N LEU A 225 -8.25 4.55 -20.71
CA LEU A 225 -8.50 5.95 -20.30
C LEU A 225 -8.29 6.95 -21.44
N ILE A 226 -7.85 6.49 -22.61
CA ILE A 226 -7.78 7.34 -23.80
C ILE A 226 -9.18 7.45 -24.41
N LYS A 227 -10.00 8.38 -23.91
CA LYS A 227 -11.04 8.99 -24.75
C LYS A 227 -10.37 10.07 -25.59
N VAL A 228 -9.95 9.70 -26.80
CA VAL A 228 -9.67 10.71 -27.83
C VAL A 228 -11.02 11.22 -28.30
N GLU A 229 -11.42 12.41 -27.86
CA GLU A 229 -12.37 13.25 -28.58
C GLU A 229 -11.61 14.18 -29.52
#